data_AF-A0A5C5BSF5-F1
#
_entry.id   AF-A0A5C5BSF5-F1
#
_cell.length_a   1.000
_cell.length_b   1.000
_cell.length_c   1.000
_cell.angle_alpha   90.00
_cell.angle_beta   90.00
_cell.angle_gamma   90.00
#
_symmetry.space_group_name_H-M   'P 1'
#
loop_
_entity.id
_entity.type
_entity.pdbx_description
1 polymer ?
#
loop_
_entity_poly.entity_id
_entity_poly.type
_entity_poly.pdbx_seq_one_letter_code
_entity_poly.pdbx_strand_id
1 'polypeptide(L)'
;MALSKHITLPSGVQVDYHRVVRIDKVVNVQNVVEVASYTFRAKREEERAWYAEEARRSSLAGRDALTDEERALLETEHAGMDVYVETGIYETPYDPGMTPEAAYAWLKGNRPEFADAADVLEDGQGEEAV
;
A
#
# COMPACT_ATOMS: atom_id res chain seq x y z
N MET A 1 8.20 -2.03 -2.36
CA MET A 1 9.03 -1.74 -1.19
C MET A 1 8.15 -1.07 -0.16
N ALA A 2 8.49 -1.15 1.11
CA ALA A 2 7.83 -0.54 2.26
C ALA A 2 8.87 -0.27 3.36
N LEU A 3 8.47 0.47 4.39
CA LEU A 3 9.25 0.74 5.59
C LEU A 3 8.68 -0.05 6.76
N SER A 4 9.55 -0.76 7.48
CA SER A 4 9.24 -1.39 8.76
C SER A 4 9.72 -0.52 9.89
N LYS A 5 8.79 0.08 10.64
CA LYS A 5 9.08 0.96 11.76
C LYS A 5 7.88 1.06 12.69
N HIS A 6 8.07 0.83 13.98
CA HIS A 6 6.98 1.02 14.93
C HIS A 6 6.71 2.50 15.18
N ILE A 7 5.47 2.94 14.94
CA ILE A 7 5.00 4.31 15.18
C ILE A 7 3.68 4.24 15.97
N THR A 8 3.60 5.03 17.04
CA THR A 8 2.35 5.24 17.78
C THR A 8 1.68 6.51 17.28
N LEU A 9 0.48 6.37 16.70
CA LEU A 9 -0.30 7.50 16.20
C LEU A 9 -0.92 8.31 17.34
N PRO A 10 -1.33 9.58 17.11
CA PRO A 10 -2.05 10.37 18.11
C PRO A 10 -3.36 9.73 18.60
N SER A 11 -3.97 8.86 17.79
CA SER A 11 -5.14 8.06 18.15
C SER A 11 -4.84 6.95 19.17
N GLY A 12 -3.56 6.67 19.44
CA GLY A 12 -3.10 5.55 20.25
C GLY A 12 -2.96 4.23 19.48
N VAL A 13 -3.36 4.20 18.20
CA VAL A 13 -3.17 3.04 17.32
C VAL A 13 -1.68 2.89 16.99
N GLN A 14 -1.21 1.65 17.03
CA GLN A 14 0.15 1.29 16.67
C GLN A 14 0.18 0.78 15.23
N VAL A 15 1.15 1.27 14.47
CA VAL A 15 1.42 0.87 13.08
C VAL A 15 2.89 0.49 12.93
N ASP A 16 3.19 -0.51 12.10
CA ASP A 16 4.55 -1.01 11.91
C ASP A 16 5.01 -1.15 10.45
N TYR A 17 4.08 -1.06 9.50
CA TYR A 17 4.34 -1.28 8.08
C TYR A 17 3.82 -0.09 7.27
N HIS A 18 4.72 0.61 6.58
CA HIS A 18 4.42 1.86 5.89
C HIS A 18 4.82 1.81 4.43
N ARG A 19 3.88 2.09 3.52
CA ARG A 19 4.12 2.00 2.08
C ARG A 19 3.80 3.32 1.42
N VAL A 20 4.72 3.82 0.61
CA VAL A 20 4.41 4.84 -0.39
C VAL A 20 3.42 4.24 -1.39
N VAL A 21 2.18 4.72 -1.35
CA VAL A 21 1.09 4.26 -2.23
C VAL A 21 0.96 5.13 -3.47
N ARG A 22 1.39 6.39 -3.38
CA ARG A 22 1.28 7.34 -4.47
C ARG A 22 2.39 8.38 -4.40
N ILE A 23 2.88 8.77 -5.58
CA ILE A 23 3.74 9.92 -5.78
C ILE A 23 3.08 10.79 -6.84
N ASP A 24 2.58 11.96 -6.44
CA ASP A 24 2.10 12.97 -7.36
C ASP A 24 3.18 14.01 -7.64
N LYS A 25 3.10 14.62 -8.82
CA LYS A 25 3.98 15.71 -9.23
C LYS A 25 3.13 16.92 -9.58
N VAL A 26 3.20 17.96 -8.75
CA VAL A 26 2.66 19.27 -9.11
C VAL A 26 3.76 20.01 -9.85
N VAL A 27 3.64 20.06 -11.18
CA VAL A 27 4.70 20.52 -12.09
C VAL A 27 5.21 21.90 -11.69
N ASN A 28 6.54 22.00 -11.50
CA ASN A 28 7.26 23.21 -11.07
C ASN A 28 6.88 23.73 -9.68
N VAL A 29 6.23 22.93 -8.83
CA VAL A 29 5.82 23.32 -7.48
C VAL A 29 6.36 22.35 -6.43
N GLN A 30 5.90 21.09 -6.42
CA GLN A 30 6.28 20.09 -5.43
C GLN A 30 6.00 18.67 -5.89
N ASN A 31 6.57 17.67 -5.21
CA ASN A 31 6.01 16.32 -5.23
C ASN A 31 5.18 16.11 -3.97
N VAL A 32 4.21 15.20 -4.06
CA VAL A 32 3.40 14.76 -2.93
C VAL A 32 3.56 13.25 -2.80
N VAL A 33 4.08 12.81 -1.65
CA VAL A 33 4.29 11.40 -1.31
C VAL A 33 3.20 11.00 -0.33
N GLU A 34 2.35 10.06 -0.76
CA GLU A 34 1.29 9.49 0.06
C GLU A 34 1.76 8.16 0.65
N VAL A 35 1.64 8.02 1.96
CA VAL A 35 2.09 6.85 2.71
C VAL A 35 0.91 6.20 3.41
N ALA A 36 0.62 4.95 3.10
CA ALA A 36 -0.33 4.12 3.82
C ALA A 36 0.39 3.34 4.92
N SER A 37 -0.09 3.47 6.16
CA SER A 37 0.47 2.85 7.35
C SER A 37 -0.51 1.82 7.91
N TYR A 38 -0.04 0.60 8.08
CA TYR A 38 -0.81 -0.54 8.52
C TYR A 38 -0.42 -0.91 9.95
N THR A 39 -1.38 -1.46 10.69
CA THR A 39 -1.13 -1.96 12.05
C THR A 39 -0.06 -3.04 12.09
N PHE A 40 -0.07 -3.92 11.07
CA PHE A 40 0.93 -4.95 10.85
C PHE A 40 1.02 -5.33 9.38
N ARG A 41 2.15 -5.88 8.92
CA ARG A 41 2.32 -6.38 7.54
C ARG A 41 1.19 -7.32 7.08
N ALA A 42 0.69 -8.22 7.94
CA ALA A 42 -0.37 -9.14 7.53
C ALA A 42 -1.68 -8.43 7.16
N LYS A 43 -1.98 -7.23 7.71
CA LYS A 43 -3.13 -6.43 7.28
C LYS A 43 -3.04 -5.99 5.83
N ARG A 44 -1.82 -5.71 5.34
CA ARG A 44 -1.59 -5.41 3.93
C ARG A 44 -1.88 -6.63 3.03
N GLU A 45 -1.59 -7.83 3.52
CA GLU A 45 -1.86 -9.09 2.81
C GLU A 45 -3.36 -9.41 2.78
N GLU A 46 -4.08 -9.16 3.88
CA GLU A 46 -5.54 -9.23 3.93
C GLU A 46 -6.18 -8.24 2.93
N GLU A 47 -5.73 -6.99 2.89
CA GLU A 47 -6.19 -5.99 1.91
C GLU A 47 -5.95 -6.48 0.47
N ARG A 48 -4.77 -7.05 0.19
CA ARG A 48 -4.41 -7.59 -1.12
C ARG A 48 -5.31 -8.75 -1.52
N ALA A 49 -5.57 -9.67 -0.59
CA ALA A 49 -6.44 -10.82 -0.83
C ALA A 49 -7.88 -10.37 -1.12
N TRP A 50 -8.37 -9.37 -0.39
CA TRP A 50 -9.69 -8.79 -0.60
C TRP A 50 -9.82 -8.22 -2.02
N TYR A 51 -8.85 -7.40 -2.47
CA TYR A 51 -8.85 -6.85 -3.83
C TYR A 51 -8.74 -7.93 -4.92
N ALA A 52 -7.98 -9.00 -4.67
CA ALA A 52 -7.86 -10.10 -5.62
C ALA A 52 -9.18 -10.87 -5.77
N GLU A 53 -9.89 -11.10 -4.65
CA GLU A 53 -11.23 -11.69 -4.69
C GLU A 53 -12.23 -10.77 -5.39
N GLU A 54 -12.24 -9.47 -5.08
CA GLU A 54 -13.14 -8.51 -5.72
C GLU A 54 -12.88 -8.40 -7.22
N ALA A 55 -11.61 -8.36 -7.65
CA ALA A 55 -11.24 -8.40 -9.06
C ALA A 55 -11.72 -9.70 -9.73
N ARG A 56 -11.60 -10.84 -9.04
CA ARG A 56 -12.14 -12.12 -9.52
C ARG A 56 -13.66 -12.03 -9.65
N ARG A 57 -14.39 -11.62 -8.62
CA ARG A 57 -15.86 -11.46 -8.65
C ARG A 57 -16.31 -10.53 -9.77
N SER A 58 -15.67 -9.38 -9.90
CA SER A 58 -15.92 -8.39 -10.96
C SER A 58 -15.72 -8.99 -12.36
N SER A 59 -14.66 -9.79 -12.56
CA SER A 59 -14.41 -10.47 -13.84
C SER A 59 -15.44 -11.56 -14.16
N LEU A 60 -16.09 -12.12 -13.14
CA LEU A 60 -17.14 -13.12 -13.29
C LEU A 60 -18.53 -12.50 -13.51
N ALA A 61 -18.73 -11.28 -13.02
CA ALA A 61 -19.99 -10.57 -13.14
C ALA A 61 -20.36 -10.36 -14.61
N GLY A 62 -21.53 -10.88 -15.02
CA GLY A 62 -22.03 -10.76 -16.39
C GLY A 62 -21.50 -11.82 -17.37
N ARG A 63 -20.78 -12.85 -16.93
CA ARG A 63 -20.47 -14.02 -17.77
C ARG A 63 -21.68 -14.94 -17.87
N ASP A 64 -22.01 -15.37 -19.10
CA ASP A 64 -23.11 -16.31 -19.37
C ASP A 64 -22.80 -17.75 -18.94
N ALA A 65 -21.52 -18.13 -18.95
CA ALA A 65 -21.04 -19.47 -18.59
C ALA A 65 -20.09 -19.39 -17.38
N LEU A 66 -20.64 -19.77 -16.22
CA LEU A 66 -19.93 -19.91 -14.95
C LEU A 66 -19.89 -21.39 -14.55
N THR A 67 -18.74 -21.81 -14.04
CA THR A 67 -18.60 -23.07 -13.29
C THR A 67 -19.38 -23.01 -11.98
N ASP A 68 -19.66 -24.18 -11.39
CA ASP A 68 -20.38 -24.26 -10.12
C ASP A 68 -19.62 -23.54 -8.99
N GLU A 69 -18.29 -23.59 -9.00
CA GLU A 69 -17.43 -22.87 -8.04
C GLU A 69 -17.50 -21.34 -8.23
N GLU A 70 -17.45 -20.85 -9.48
CA GLU A 70 -17.56 -19.42 -9.78
C GLU A 70 -18.95 -18.87 -9.40
N ARG A 71 -20.02 -19.66 -9.60
CA ARG A 71 -21.37 -19.30 -9.17
C ARG A 71 -21.47 -19.23 -7.65
N ALA A 72 -20.98 -20.25 -6.94
CA ALA A 72 -21.00 -20.30 -5.48
C ALA A 72 -20.22 -19.12 -4.85
N LEU A 73 -19.11 -18.70 -5.48
CA LEU A 73 -18.37 -17.51 -5.06
C LEU A 73 -19.23 -16.25 -5.13
N LEU A 74 -19.96 -16.03 -6.22
CA LEU A 74 -20.82 -14.86 -6.41
C LEU A 74 -22.06 -14.86 -5.49
N GLU A 75 -22.57 -16.05 -5.16
CA GLU A 75 -23.70 -16.21 -4.24
C GLU A 75 -23.30 -16.03 -2.76
N THR A 76 -22.03 -16.26 -2.43
CA THR A 76 -21.49 -16.04 -1.08
C THR A 76 -21.34 -14.55 -0.81
N GLU A 77 -21.79 -14.10 0.37
CA GLU A 77 -21.64 -12.72 0.84
C GLU A 77 -20.17 -12.30 0.80
N HIS A 78 -19.89 -11.20 0.10
CA HIS A 78 -18.56 -10.60 0.12
C HIS A 78 -18.48 -9.65 1.31
N ALA A 79 -17.79 -10.08 2.37
CA ALA A 79 -17.58 -9.23 3.53
C ALA A 79 -16.81 -7.96 3.13
N GLY A 80 -17.16 -6.83 3.74
CA GLY A 80 -16.42 -5.58 3.57
C GLY A 80 -14.96 -5.73 4.03
N MET A 81 -14.09 -4.91 3.46
CA MET A 81 -12.67 -4.90 3.84
C MET A 81 -12.50 -4.39 5.27
N ASP A 82 -12.01 -5.26 6.16
CA ASP A 82 -11.75 -4.96 7.58
C ASP A 82 -10.25 -4.76 7.85
N VAL A 83 -9.71 -3.70 7.23
CA VAL A 83 -8.30 -3.33 7.36
C VAL A 83 -8.20 -1.85 7.75
N TYR A 84 -7.60 -1.58 8.92
CA TYR A 84 -7.25 -0.22 9.31
C TYR A 84 -5.99 0.23 8.55
N VAL A 85 -6.10 1.38 7.88
CA VAL A 85 -5.00 2.04 7.19
C VAL A 85 -4.99 3.51 7.59
N GLU A 86 -3.86 3.98 8.11
CA GLU A 86 -3.62 5.41 8.33
C GLU A 86 -2.90 6.00 7.13
N THR A 87 -3.43 7.07 6.55
CA THR A 87 -2.82 7.75 5.40
C THR A 87 -2.10 9.02 5.84
N GLY A 88 -0.79 9.06 5.59
CA GLY A 88 0.05 10.26 5.73
C GLY A 88 0.34 10.89 4.38
N ILE A 89 0.34 12.23 4.32
CA ILE A 89 0.69 13.00 3.12
C ILE A 89 1.92 13.85 3.42
N TYR A 90 2.93 13.72 2.58
CA TYR A 90 4.20 14.42 2.74
C TYR A 90 4.55 15.21 1.48
N GLU A 91 4.70 16.52 1.63
CA GLU A 91 5.14 17.40 0.56
C GLU A 91 6.68 17.45 0.53
N THR A 92 7.24 17.38 -0.67
CA THR A 92 8.69 17.46 -0.92
C THR A 92 8.99 18.56 -1.92
N PRO A 93 10.22 19.12 -1.93
CA PRO A 93 10.67 19.97 -3.03
C PRO A 93 10.44 19.29 -4.39
N TYR A 94 10.13 20.09 -5.41
CA TYR A 94 9.86 19.57 -6.75
C TYR A 94 11.10 18.87 -7.34
N ASP A 95 10.92 17.59 -7.64
CA ASP A 95 11.82 16.75 -8.40
C ASP A 95 11.04 16.10 -9.57
N PRO A 96 11.30 16.52 -10.83
CA PRO A 96 10.65 15.90 -11.99
C PRO A 96 11.03 14.42 -12.14
N GLY A 97 12.20 14.02 -11.63
CA GLY A 97 12.75 12.67 -11.70
C GLY A 97 12.38 11.76 -10.53
N MET A 98 11.57 12.23 -9.56
CA MET A 98 11.29 11.46 -8.35
C MET A 98 10.80 10.04 -8.67
N THR A 99 11.54 9.06 -8.14
CA THR A 99 11.23 7.62 -8.16
C THR A 99 10.68 7.16 -6.82
N PRO A 100 10.09 5.94 -6.72
CA PRO A 100 9.71 5.35 -5.45
C PRO A 100 10.86 5.27 -4.44
N GLU A 101 12.04 4.84 -4.87
CA GLU A 101 13.24 4.69 -4.02
C GLU A 101 13.69 6.05 -3.48
N ALA A 102 13.67 7.08 -4.34
CA ALA A 102 13.97 8.45 -3.93
C ALA A 102 12.95 8.97 -2.90
N ALA A 103 11.67 8.64 -3.05
CA ALA A 103 10.64 9.01 -2.07
C ALA A 103 10.88 8.33 -0.71
N TYR A 104 11.21 7.04 -0.69
CA TYR A 104 11.56 6.32 0.55
C TYR A 104 12.81 6.89 1.21
N ALA A 105 13.87 7.16 0.44
CA ALA A 105 15.08 7.80 0.96
C ALA A 105 14.78 9.20 1.51
N TRP A 106 13.93 9.97 0.83
CA TRP A 106 13.50 11.28 1.29
C TRP A 106 12.76 11.20 2.63
N LEU A 107 11.83 10.24 2.79
CA LEU A 107 11.13 10.01 4.05
C LEU A 107 12.12 9.76 5.20
N LYS A 108 13.06 8.83 5.04
CA LYS A 108 14.08 8.55 6.07
C LYS A 108 14.97 9.75 6.37
N GLY A 109 15.33 10.52 5.35
CA GLY A 109 16.22 11.67 5.51
C GLY A 109 15.57 12.91 6.12
N ASN A 110 14.25 13.08 5.96
CA ASN A 110 13.56 14.34 6.28
C ASN A 110 12.45 14.18 7.33
N ARG A 111 12.07 12.95 7.69
CA ARG A 111 11.00 12.67 8.64
C ARG A 111 11.56 11.86 9.82
N PRO A 112 11.64 12.46 11.03
CA PRO A 112 12.21 11.80 12.20
C PRO A 112 11.57 10.45 12.52
N GLU A 113 10.28 10.31 12.25
CA GLU A 113 9.52 9.08 12.49
C GLU A 113 9.98 7.90 11.63
N PHE A 114 10.68 8.14 10.51
CA PHE A 114 11.17 7.12 9.58
C PHE A 114 12.70 7.01 9.52
N ALA A 115 13.45 7.77 10.31
CA ALA A 115 14.90 7.93 10.15
C ALA A 115 15.71 6.62 10.20
N ASP A 116 15.27 5.67 11.03
CA ASP A 116 15.86 4.35 11.25
C ASP A 116 14.98 3.21 10.73
N ALA A 117 14.00 3.52 9.88
CA ALA A 117 13.11 2.51 9.32
C ALA A 117 13.88 1.53 8.41
N ALA A 118 13.61 0.23 8.57
CA ALA A 118 14.17 -0.80 7.71
C ALA A 118 13.38 -0.92 6.40
N ASP A 119 14.06 -1.15 5.28
CA ASP A 119 13.38 -1.44 4.01
C ASP A 119 12.87 -2.88 3.99
N VAL A 120 11.64 -3.04 3.53
CA VAL A 120 11.00 -4.34 3.31
C VAL A 120 10.55 -4.41 1.85
N LEU A 121 10.96 -5.47 1.16
CA LEU A 121 10.50 -5.74 -0.21
C LEU A 121 9.15 -6.46 -0.17
N GLU A 122 8.23 -6.10 -1.08
CA GLU A 122 7.01 -6.88 -1.29
C GLU A 122 7.33 -8.09 -2.17
N ASP A 123 6.47 -9.11 -2.10
CA ASP A 123 6.58 -10.31 -2.92
C ASP A 123 6.67 -9.93 -4.42
N GLY A 124 7.68 -10.47 -5.12
CA GLY A 124 7.94 -10.13 -6.52
C GLY A 124 8.87 -8.93 -6.76
N GLN A 125 9.43 -8.33 -5.70
CA GLN A 125 10.41 -7.23 -5.80
C GLN A 125 11.84 -7.66 -5.44
N GLY A 126 12.08 -8.98 -5.33
CA GLY A 126 13.41 -9.58 -5.14
C GLY A 126 13.82 -10.41 -6.36
N GLU A 127 14.95 -10.03 -6.96
CA GLU A 127 15.69 -10.67 -8.06
C GLU A 127 15.03 -10.73 -9.46
N GLU A 128 15.11 -9.60 -10.18
CA GLU A 128 15.69 -9.57 -11.54
C GLU A 128 16.77 -8.48 -11.57
N ALA A 129 17.99 -8.84 -11.17
CA ALA A 129 19.18 -8.03 -11.36
C ALA A 129 20.40 -8.93 -11.59
N VAL A 130 20.40 -9.69 -12.70
CA VAL A 130 21.62 -10.12 -13.40
C VAL A 130 21.35 -10.12 -14.90
#